data_AF-A0A938PBG5-F1
#
_entry.id   AF-A0A938PBG5-F1
#
_cell.length_a   1.000
_cell.length_b   1.000
_cell.length_c   1.000
_cell.angle_alpha   90.00
_cell.angle_beta   90.00
_cell.angle_gamma   90.00
#
_symmetry.space_group_name_H-M   'P 1'
#
loop_
_entity.id
_entity.type
_entity.pdbx_description
1 polymer ?
#
loop_
_entity_poly.entity_id
_entity_poly.type
_entity_poly.pdbx_seq_one_letter_code
_entity_poly.pdbx_strand_id
1 'polypeptide(L)'
;MKLFVSILFRIVLLGYVGFSFLTLSNCVDKENDYSSLEKIKHQKNYSIDLLSKQFDAEIFTGKSLTSLHNKNVVMDTTVIACKKIDSEWLLKAEINIESKTKFYALLKCSDKIAYKYKHTSSNKILLAAKINSISEYDLIADADSLGGTKSLMNIGKSILIHGECLAMIENIISENVF
;
A
#
# COMPACT_ATOMS: atom_id res chain seq x y z
N MET A 1 -9.06 60.81 -21.62
CA MET A 1 -9.08 59.40 -22.08
C MET A 1 -8.15 58.47 -21.30
N LYS A 2 -6.88 58.84 -21.04
CA LYS A 2 -5.93 57.95 -20.32
C LYS A 2 -6.27 57.65 -18.85
N LEU A 3 -6.94 58.55 -18.14
CA LEU A 3 -7.29 58.36 -16.73
C LEU A 3 -8.40 57.31 -16.51
N PHE A 4 -9.38 57.26 -17.43
CA PHE A 4 -10.52 56.34 -17.33
C PHE A 4 -10.12 54.88 -17.58
N VAL A 5 -9.18 54.64 -18.49
CA VAL A 5 -8.68 53.29 -18.81
C VAL A 5 -7.89 52.69 -17.63
N SER A 6 -7.15 53.52 -16.89
CA SER A 6 -6.39 53.08 -15.70
C SER A 6 -7.30 52.65 -14.54
N ILE A 7 -8.40 53.37 -14.32
CA ILE A 7 -9.36 53.05 -13.26
C ILE A 7 -10.14 51.78 -13.58
N LEU A 8 -10.55 51.62 -14.85
CA LEU A 8 -11.27 50.42 -15.30
C LEU A 8 -10.40 49.16 -15.14
N PHE A 9 -9.10 49.24 -15.47
CA PHE A 9 -8.18 48.12 -15.35
C PHE A 9 -7.98 47.67 -13.90
N ARG A 10 -7.94 48.61 -12.94
CA ARG A 10 -7.81 48.28 -11.50
C ARG A 10 -9.04 47.58 -10.95
N ILE A 11 -10.24 47.97 -11.39
CA ILE A 11 -11.50 47.34 -10.94
C ILE A 11 -11.62 45.92 -11.49
N VAL A 12 -11.27 45.70 -12.76
CA VAL A 12 -11.28 44.36 -13.37
C VAL A 12 -10.28 43.44 -12.69
N LEU A 13 -9.09 43.94 -12.34
CA LEU A 13 -8.05 43.14 -11.68
C LEU A 13 -8.45 42.78 -10.24
N LEU A 14 -9.07 43.70 -9.50
CA LEU A 14 -9.63 43.41 -8.17
C LEU A 14 -10.80 42.42 -8.22
N GLY A 15 -11.66 42.53 -9.24
CA GLY A 15 -12.75 41.57 -9.47
C GLY A 15 -12.23 40.17 -9.80
N TYR A 16 -11.19 40.06 -10.62
CA TYR A 16 -10.56 38.78 -10.97
C TYR A 16 -9.90 38.10 -9.76
N VAL A 17 -9.18 38.87 -8.94
CA VAL A 17 -8.55 38.34 -7.72
C VAL A 17 -9.62 37.92 -6.71
N GLY A 18 -10.66 38.73 -6.49
CA GLY A 18 -11.78 38.38 -5.59
C GLY A 18 -12.56 37.15 -6.04
N PHE A 19 -12.82 37.01 -7.34
CA PHE A 19 -13.48 35.83 -7.92
C PHE A 19 -12.60 34.57 -7.79
N SER A 20 -11.28 34.71 -7.94
CA SER A 20 -10.33 33.60 -7.75
C SER A 20 -10.34 33.11 -6.29
N PHE A 21 -10.41 34.02 -5.31
CA PHE A 21 -10.51 33.62 -3.90
C PHE A 21 -11.87 32.99 -3.53
N LEU A 22 -12.97 33.47 -4.10
CA LEU A 22 -14.30 32.88 -3.87
C LEU A 22 -14.45 31.50 -4.54
N THR A 23 -13.88 31.30 -5.73
CA THR A 23 -13.88 29.99 -6.40
C THR A 23 -12.98 28.97 -5.70
N LEU A 24 -11.85 29.41 -5.12
CA LEU A 24 -11.00 28.56 -4.27
C LEU A 24 -11.66 28.21 -2.92
N SER A 25 -12.41 29.14 -2.32
CA SER A 25 -13.11 28.90 -1.04
C SER A 25 -14.25 27.88 -1.16
N ASN A 26 -14.90 27.78 -2.32
CA ASN A 26 -15.97 26.81 -2.57
C ASN A 26 -15.47 25.42 -3.00
N CYS A 27 -14.15 25.19 -3.08
CA CYS A 27 -13.58 23.87 -3.37
C CYS A 27 -13.16 23.08 -2.12
N VAL A 28 -13.40 23.60 -0.91
CA VAL A 28 -13.03 22.92 0.34
C VAL A 28 -14.28 22.34 1.01
N ASP A 29 -14.94 21.41 0.33
CA ASP A 29 -16.01 20.58 0.90
C ASP A 29 -15.39 19.49 1.79
N LYS A 30 -15.06 19.85 3.03
CA LYS A 30 -14.51 18.93 4.05
C LYS A 30 -15.50 17.85 4.52
N GLU A 31 -16.78 17.93 4.14
CA GLU A 31 -17.81 16.96 4.54
C GLU A 31 -17.79 15.66 3.71
N ASN A 32 -17.27 15.68 2.47
CA ASN A 32 -17.27 14.49 1.60
C ASN A 32 -16.13 13.50 1.90
N ASP A 33 -15.06 13.93 2.56
CA ASP A 33 -13.88 13.10 2.85
C ASP A 33 -14.14 12.04 3.93
N TYR A 34 -14.99 12.32 4.91
CA TYR A 34 -15.31 11.32 5.95
C TYR A 34 -16.18 10.18 5.40
N SER A 35 -17.16 10.49 4.55
CA SER A 35 -18.01 9.48 3.91
C SER A 35 -17.22 8.56 2.97
N SER A 36 -16.24 9.11 2.25
CA SER A 36 -15.40 8.33 1.32
C SER A 36 -14.45 7.39 2.06
N LEU A 37 -13.81 7.86 3.15
CA LEU A 37 -12.92 7.03 3.98
C LEU A 37 -13.66 5.88 4.67
N GLU A 38 -14.86 6.12 5.20
CA GLU A 38 -15.68 5.05 5.79
C GLU A 38 -16.11 4.01 4.76
N LYS A 39 -16.48 4.44 3.54
CA LYS A 39 -16.80 3.53 2.43
C LYS A 39 -15.60 2.67 2.04
N ILE A 40 -14.40 3.27 1.92
CA ILE A 40 -13.16 2.54 1.61
C ILE A 40 -12.88 1.51 2.70
N LYS A 41 -12.98 1.90 3.98
CA LYS A 41 -12.77 0.99 5.11
C LYS A 41 -13.78 -0.16 5.11
N HIS A 42 -15.05 0.12 4.82
CA HIS A 42 -16.09 -0.90 4.72
C HIS A 42 -15.82 -1.88 3.57
N GLN A 43 -15.47 -1.39 2.38
CA GLN A 43 -15.13 -2.22 1.22
C GLN A 43 -13.91 -3.12 1.49
N LYS A 44 -12.89 -2.57 2.16
CA LYS A 44 -11.71 -3.33 2.58
C LYS A 44 -12.10 -4.45 3.56
N ASN A 45 -12.88 -4.14 4.60
CA ASN A 45 -13.32 -5.12 5.58
C ASN A 45 -14.19 -6.21 4.96
N TYR A 46 -15.07 -5.84 4.02
CA TYR A 46 -15.88 -6.79 3.25
C TYR A 46 -15.00 -7.73 2.42
N SER A 47 -13.98 -7.19 1.74
CA SER A 47 -13.04 -7.98 0.94
C SER A 47 -12.21 -8.93 1.79
N ILE A 48 -11.80 -8.49 2.99
CA ILE A 48 -11.13 -9.33 3.98
C ILE A 48 -12.05 -10.47 4.42
N ASP A 49 -13.29 -10.19 4.81
CA ASP A 49 -14.27 -11.20 5.25
C ASP A 49 -14.55 -12.23 4.14
N LEU A 50 -14.67 -11.77 2.89
CA LEU A 50 -14.87 -12.64 1.73
C LEU A 50 -13.69 -13.60 1.53
N LEU A 51 -12.45 -13.10 1.58
CA LEU A 51 -11.26 -13.94 1.44
C LEU A 51 -11.08 -14.89 2.63
N SER A 52 -11.31 -14.39 3.86
CA SER A 52 -11.22 -15.20 5.07
C SER A 52 -12.21 -16.36 5.05
N LYS A 53 -13.46 -16.14 4.65
CA LYS A 53 -14.46 -17.20 4.54
C LYS A 53 -14.19 -18.16 3.38
N GLN A 54 -13.78 -17.64 2.22
CA GLN A 54 -13.56 -18.46 1.04
C GLN A 54 -12.39 -19.44 1.20
N PHE A 55 -11.33 -19.02 1.92
CA PHE A 55 -10.10 -19.80 2.04
C PHE A 55 -9.84 -20.31 3.46
N ASP A 56 -10.80 -20.20 4.38
CA ASP A 56 -10.60 -20.50 5.81
C ASP A 56 -9.31 -19.86 6.36
N ALA A 57 -9.19 -18.55 6.12
CA ALA A 57 -7.95 -17.81 6.28
C ALA A 57 -8.01 -16.80 7.42
N GLU A 58 -6.99 -16.84 8.29
CA GLU A 58 -6.83 -15.92 9.42
C GLU A 58 -6.28 -14.56 8.94
N ILE A 59 -6.68 -13.46 9.58
CA ILE A 59 -6.13 -12.14 9.26
C ILE A 59 -4.71 -12.05 9.84
N PHE A 60 -3.73 -11.74 9.00
CA PHE A 60 -2.35 -11.60 9.45
C PHE A 60 -2.15 -10.29 10.22
N THR A 61 -1.76 -10.40 11.49
CA THR A 61 -1.58 -9.26 12.42
C THR A 61 -0.14 -9.07 12.90
N GLY A 62 0.79 -9.93 12.47
CA GLY A 62 2.20 -9.87 12.85
C GLY A 62 2.54 -10.35 14.28
N LYS A 63 1.55 -10.68 15.12
CA LYS A 63 1.77 -11.02 16.55
C LYS A 63 2.03 -12.50 16.86
N SER A 64 1.76 -13.42 15.92
CA SER A 64 1.80 -14.87 16.18
C SER A 64 2.44 -15.67 15.05
N LEU A 65 3.71 -15.41 14.74
CA LEU A 65 4.40 -16.01 13.60
C LEU A 65 4.51 -17.55 13.70
N THR A 66 4.73 -18.07 14.90
CA THR A 66 4.92 -19.50 15.14
C THR A 66 3.67 -20.34 14.84
N SER A 67 2.48 -19.75 14.95
CA SER A 67 1.21 -20.44 14.68
C SER A 67 0.76 -20.38 13.22
N LEU A 68 1.50 -19.69 12.35
CA LEU A 68 1.09 -19.45 10.96
C LEU A 68 1.62 -20.49 9.97
N HIS A 69 2.47 -21.41 10.41
CA HIS A 69 3.00 -22.45 9.54
C HIS A 69 1.87 -23.34 8.99
N ASN A 70 1.82 -23.49 7.67
CA ASN A 70 0.81 -24.25 6.93
C ASN A 70 -0.64 -23.75 7.12
N LYS A 71 -0.81 -22.48 7.50
CA LYS A 71 -2.12 -21.83 7.57
C LYS A 71 -2.39 -20.94 6.36
N ASN A 72 -3.67 -20.78 6.06
CA ASN A 72 -4.13 -19.77 5.12
C ASN A 72 -4.26 -18.44 5.85
N VAL A 73 -3.78 -17.37 5.24
CA VAL A 73 -3.81 -16.02 5.81
C VAL A 73 -4.28 -15.00 4.79
N VAL A 74 -4.99 -13.99 5.27
CA VAL A 74 -5.29 -12.78 4.52
C VAL A 74 -4.33 -11.68 4.96
N MET A 75 -3.64 -11.09 3.99
CA MET A 75 -2.64 -10.04 4.21
C MET A 75 -3.03 -8.80 3.42
N ASP A 76 -2.97 -7.65 4.08
CA ASP A 76 -2.93 -6.36 3.40
C ASP A 76 -1.52 -6.09 2.93
N THR A 77 -1.33 -5.92 1.62
CA THR A 77 0.00 -5.89 1.02
C THR A 77 0.15 -4.79 -0.01
N THR A 78 1.40 -4.37 -0.20
CA THR A 78 1.84 -3.57 -1.33
C THR A 78 2.76 -4.43 -2.18
N VAL A 79 2.32 -4.80 -3.38
CA VAL A 79 3.11 -5.64 -4.30
C VAL A 79 4.27 -4.83 -4.85
N ILE A 80 5.48 -5.34 -4.63
CA ILE A 80 6.75 -4.75 -5.05
C ILE A 80 7.11 -5.25 -6.45
N ALA A 81 6.91 -6.54 -6.70
CA ALA A 81 7.23 -7.15 -7.98
C ALA A 81 6.41 -8.42 -8.22
N CYS A 82 6.05 -8.66 -9.47
CA CYS A 82 5.54 -9.95 -9.94
C CYS A 82 6.32 -10.35 -11.18
N LYS A 83 7.09 -11.44 -11.08
CA LYS A 83 7.95 -11.88 -12.18
C LYS A 83 7.92 -13.39 -12.35
N LYS A 84 8.12 -13.83 -13.58
CA LYS A 84 8.33 -15.25 -13.89
C LYS A 84 9.80 -15.58 -13.70
N ILE A 85 10.10 -16.57 -12.87
CA ILE A 85 11.44 -17.16 -12.74
C ILE A 85 11.30 -18.61 -13.20
N ASP A 86 12.07 -18.99 -14.21
CA ASP A 86 11.95 -20.27 -14.88
C ASP A 86 10.52 -20.52 -15.39
N SER A 87 9.81 -21.48 -14.78
CA SER A 87 8.41 -21.83 -15.10
C SER A 87 7.39 -21.31 -14.09
N GLU A 88 7.81 -20.67 -12.99
CA GLU A 88 6.92 -20.27 -11.89
C GLU A 88 6.79 -18.74 -11.80
N TRP A 89 5.58 -18.25 -11.50
CA TRP A 89 5.40 -16.85 -11.14
C TRP A 89 5.66 -16.65 -9.66
N LEU A 90 6.44 -15.61 -9.35
CA LEU A 90 6.76 -15.18 -8.00
C LEU A 90 6.28 -13.75 -7.80
N LEU A 91 5.46 -13.59 -6.77
CA LEU A 91 4.94 -12.33 -6.30
C LEU A 91 5.65 -11.93 -5.01
N LYS A 92 6.28 -10.76 -5.03
CA LYS A 92 6.96 -10.14 -3.89
C LYS A 92 6.10 -8.99 -3.39
N ALA A 93 5.79 -8.97 -2.11
CA ALA A 93 5.00 -7.90 -1.52
C ALA A 93 5.52 -7.50 -0.13
N GLU A 94 5.37 -6.23 0.23
CA GLU A 94 5.48 -5.76 1.61
C GLU A 94 4.11 -5.93 2.28
N ILE A 95 4.10 -6.40 3.51
CA ILE A 95 2.86 -6.55 4.29
C ILE A 95 2.64 -5.28 5.10
N ASN A 96 1.50 -4.63 4.88
CA ASN A 96 1.15 -3.33 5.44
C ASN A 96 0.68 -3.51 6.90
N ILE A 97 1.63 -3.53 7.85
CA ILE A 97 1.36 -3.57 9.29
C ILE A 97 2.10 -2.44 10.00
N GLU A 98 1.43 -1.80 10.96
CA GLU A 98 2.03 -0.85 11.88
C GLU A 98 2.93 -1.59 12.88
N SER A 99 4.20 -1.76 12.50
CA SER A 99 5.18 -2.56 13.22
C SER A 99 6.58 -1.99 13.01
N LYS A 100 7.44 -2.07 14.04
CA LYS A 100 8.88 -1.77 13.91
C LYS A 100 9.61 -2.80 13.04
N THR A 101 9.10 -4.04 13.01
CA THR A 101 9.62 -5.12 12.17
C THR A 101 8.99 -5.04 10.79
N LYS A 102 9.81 -5.11 9.75
CA LYS A 102 9.32 -5.13 8.37
C LYS A 102 8.94 -6.56 7.96
N PHE A 103 7.78 -6.70 7.34
CA PHE A 103 7.25 -7.97 6.89
C PHE A 103 7.16 -8.00 5.37
N TYR A 104 7.72 -9.03 4.77
CA TYR A 104 7.70 -9.26 3.33
C TYR A 104 7.13 -10.64 3.03
N ALA A 105 6.44 -10.76 1.90
CA ALA A 105 5.92 -12.02 1.39
C ALA A 105 6.60 -12.34 0.04
N LEU A 106 7.05 -13.58 -0.10
CA LEU A 106 7.50 -14.18 -1.35
C LEU A 106 6.57 -15.36 -1.67
N LEU A 107 5.63 -15.12 -2.56
CA LEU A 107 4.55 -16.06 -2.87
C LEU A 107 4.69 -16.62 -4.27
N LYS A 108 4.62 -17.94 -4.41
CA LYS A 108 4.37 -18.58 -5.70
C LYS A 108 2.94 -18.30 -6.12
N CYS A 109 2.70 -17.96 -7.38
CA CYS A 109 1.36 -17.71 -7.88
C CYS A 109 1.10 -18.39 -9.23
N SER A 110 -0.16 -18.64 -9.52
CA SER A 110 -0.58 -19.20 -10.81
C SER A 110 -0.52 -18.14 -11.91
N ASP A 111 -0.44 -18.56 -13.17
CA ASP A 111 -0.52 -17.65 -14.33
C ASP A 111 -1.78 -16.76 -14.27
N LYS A 112 -2.90 -17.29 -13.78
CA LYS A 112 -4.16 -16.54 -13.61
C LYS A 112 -4.01 -15.37 -12.63
N ILE A 113 -3.34 -15.58 -11.50
CA ILE A 113 -3.11 -14.54 -10.49
C ILE A 113 -2.11 -13.51 -11.02
N ALA A 114 -1.02 -13.98 -11.64
CA ALA A 114 -0.03 -13.09 -12.25
C ALA A 114 -0.65 -12.22 -13.37
N TYR A 115 -1.50 -12.81 -14.22
CA TYR A 115 -2.25 -12.08 -15.23
C TYR A 115 -3.19 -11.06 -14.61
N LYS A 116 -3.94 -11.45 -13.56
CA LYS A 116 -4.83 -10.53 -12.83
C LYS A 116 -4.06 -9.33 -12.28
N TYR A 117 -2.90 -9.54 -11.65
CA TYR A 117 -2.05 -8.46 -11.16
C TYR A 117 -1.54 -7.53 -12.27
N LYS A 118 -1.16 -8.06 -13.44
CA LYS A 118 -0.72 -7.21 -14.56
C LYS A 118 -1.81 -6.25 -15.08
N HIS A 119 -3.07 -6.50 -14.72
CA HIS A 119 -4.23 -5.69 -15.12
C HIS A 119 -4.84 -4.91 -13.95
N THR A 120 -4.25 -4.96 -12.74
CA THR A 120 -4.66 -4.07 -11.65
C THR A 120 -4.08 -2.69 -11.86
N SER A 121 -4.82 -1.67 -11.40
CA SER A 121 -4.38 -0.27 -11.47
C SER A 121 -3.49 0.15 -10.28
N SER A 122 -3.56 -0.60 -9.18
CA SER A 122 -2.86 -0.33 -7.93
C SER A 122 -1.96 -1.50 -7.50
N ASN A 123 -0.87 -1.16 -6.82
CA ASN A 123 -0.03 -2.13 -6.13
C ASN A 123 -0.56 -2.53 -4.73
N LYS A 124 -1.57 -1.82 -4.21
CA LYS A 124 -2.20 -2.12 -2.92
C LYS A 124 -3.20 -3.25 -3.10
N ILE A 125 -2.89 -4.42 -2.58
CA ILE A 125 -3.62 -5.66 -2.86
C ILE A 125 -3.83 -6.42 -1.56
N LEU A 126 -5.06 -6.90 -1.37
CA LEU A 126 -5.38 -7.91 -0.38
C LEU A 126 -5.06 -9.28 -0.97
N LEU A 127 -4.19 -10.04 -0.30
CA LEU A 127 -3.77 -11.37 -0.73
C LEU A 127 -4.28 -12.41 0.25
N ALA A 128 -4.87 -13.47 -0.28
CA ALA A 128 -5.04 -14.73 0.46
C ALA A 128 -3.89 -15.66 0.07
N ALA A 129 -3.15 -16.15 1.06
CA ALA A 129 -1.98 -16.99 0.83
C ALA A 129 -1.93 -18.15 1.81
N LYS A 130 -1.40 -19.29 1.35
CA LYS A 130 -1.01 -20.40 2.21
C LYS A 130 0.45 -20.23 2.60
N ILE A 131 0.73 -20.17 3.90
CA ILE A 131 2.09 -19.96 4.40
C ILE A 131 2.81 -21.30 4.52
N ASN A 132 3.95 -21.42 3.87
CA ASN A 132 4.76 -22.64 3.89
C ASN A 132 5.94 -22.51 4.86
N SER A 133 6.59 -21.34 4.90
CA SER A 133 7.70 -21.12 5.84
C SER A 133 7.86 -19.65 6.17
N ILE A 134 8.55 -19.38 7.28
CA ILE A 134 8.85 -18.04 7.76
C ILE A 134 10.34 -17.99 8.06
N SER A 135 11.01 -16.96 7.56
CA SER A 135 12.43 -16.71 7.77
C SER A 135 12.61 -15.35 8.42
N GLU A 136 13.46 -15.31 9.44
CA GLU A 136 13.79 -14.08 10.15
C GLU A 136 15.21 -13.65 9.80
N TYR A 137 15.37 -12.38 9.48
CA TYR A 137 16.65 -11.79 9.10
C TYR A 137 16.94 -10.57 9.94
N ASP A 138 18.10 -10.58 10.60
CA ASP A 138 18.65 -9.39 11.23
C ASP A 138 19.32 -8.53 10.17
N LEU A 139 18.95 -7.25 10.13
CA LEU A 139 19.53 -6.28 9.21
C LEU A 139 20.73 -5.63 9.90
N ILE A 140 21.91 -5.90 9.36
CA ILE A 140 23.18 -5.37 9.86
C ILE A 140 23.76 -4.45 8.79
N ALA A 141 23.93 -3.18 9.13
CA ALA A 141 24.65 -2.23 8.30
C ALA A 141 26.13 -2.29 8.64
N ASP A 142 26.96 -2.38 7.61
CA ASP A 142 28.40 -2.17 7.73
C ASP A 142 28.65 -0.66 7.68
N ALA A 143 29.21 -0.12 8.77
CA ALA A 143 29.58 1.28 8.85
C ALA A 143 31.10 1.39 8.81
N ASP A 144 31.61 2.06 7.79
CA ASP A 144 33.02 2.36 7.68
C ASP A 144 33.42 3.33 8.80
N SER A 145 34.21 2.83 9.75
CA SER A 145 34.84 3.65 10.78
C SER A 145 36.14 4.25 10.24
N LEU A 146 36.30 5.56 10.39
CA LEU A 146 37.54 6.28 10.08
C LEU A 146 38.74 5.78 10.92
N GLY A 147 38.50 5.02 11.99
CA GLY A 147 39.53 4.43 12.85
C GLY A 147 40.05 3.05 12.42
N GLY A 148 39.61 2.50 11.28
CA GLY A 148 40.08 1.20 10.78
C GLY A 148 39.49 -0.04 11.48
N THR A 149 38.54 0.16 12.41
CA THR A 149 37.76 -0.92 13.03
C THR A 149 36.43 -1.10 12.29
N LYS A 150 36.10 -2.33 11.88
CA LYS A 150 34.78 -2.60 11.29
C LYS A 150 33.71 -2.35 12.35
N SER A 151 32.77 -1.44 12.06
CA SER A 151 31.65 -1.15 12.94
C SER A 151 30.38 -1.74 12.33
N LEU A 152 29.82 -2.75 12.97
CA LEU A 152 28.56 -3.35 12.56
C LEU A 152 27.42 -2.74 13.38
N MET A 153 26.44 -2.14 12.70
CA MET A 153 25.27 -1.55 13.34
C MET A 153 24.03 -2.39 13.05
N ASN A 154 23.36 -2.89 14.09
CA ASN A 154 22.04 -3.50 13.92
C ASN A 154 21.02 -2.40 13.62
N ILE A 155 20.45 -2.43 12.42
CA ILE A 155 19.49 -1.44 11.93
C ILE A 155 18.03 -1.96 11.99
N GLY A 156 17.82 -3.20 12.40
CA GLY A 156 16.49 -3.74 12.67
C GLY A 156 16.34 -5.22 12.29
N LYS A 157 15.08 -5.65 12.27
CA LYS A 157 14.69 -7.02 11.93
C LYS A 157 13.69 -7.01 10.78
N SER A 158 13.83 -7.97 9.88
CA SER A 158 12.89 -8.22 8.80
C SER A 158 12.45 -9.67 8.80
N ILE A 159 11.21 -9.89 8.38
CA ILE A 159 10.59 -11.22 8.35
C ILE A 159 10.10 -11.48 6.94
N LEU A 160 10.56 -12.59 6.37
CA LEU A 160 10.19 -13.05 5.05
C LEU A 160 9.27 -14.26 5.17
N ILE A 161 8.07 -14.13 4.64
CA ILE A 161 7.05 -15.17 4.62
C ILE A 161 7.05 -15.80 3.23
N HIS A 162 7.26 -17.11 3.18
CA HIS A 162 7.22 -17.89 1.95
C HIS A 162 5.92 -18.68 1.87
N GLY A 163 5.33 -18.74 0.69
CA GLY A 163 4.07 -19.44 0.52
C GLY A 163 3.54 -19.47 -0.90
N GLU A 164 2.25 -19.74 -0.99
CA GLU A 164 1.49 -19.80 -2.24
C GLU A 164 0.36 -18.78 -2.19
N CYS A 165 0.27 -17.94 -3.21
CA CYS A 165 -0.84 -17.02 -3.38
C CYS A 165 -2.06 -17.80 -3.91
N LEU A 166 -3.15 -17.78 -3.13
CA LEU A 166 -4.42 -18.44 -3.46
C LEU A 166 -5.34 -17.50 -4.24
N ALA A 167 -5.44 -16.25 -3.79
CA ALA A 167 -6.25 -15.23 -4.43
C ALA A 167 -5.72 -13.82 -4.15
N MET A 168 -6.16 -12.87 -4.97
CA MET A 168 -5.87 -11.46 -4.81
C MET A 168 -7.11 -10.61 -5.09
N ILE A 169 -7.28 -9.53 -4.34
CA ILE A 169 -8.29 -8.49 -4.55
C ILE A 169 -7.57 -7.14 -4.54
N GLU A 170 -7.80 -6.33 -5.56
CA GLU A 170 -7.27 -4.98 -5.60
C GLU A 170 -7.94 -4.14 -4.52
N ASN A 171 -7.13 -3.46 -3.70
CA ASN A 171 -7.63 -2.51 -2.73
C ASN A 171 -7.73 -1.16 -3.42
N ILE A 172 -8.91 -0.85 -3.95
CA ILE A 172 -9.19 0.43 -4.58
C ILE A 172 -9.29 1.48 -3.47
N ILE A 173 -8.15 2.06 -3.12
CA ILE A 173 -8.13 3.37 -2.46
C ILE A 173 -8.27 4.35 -3.62
N SER A 174 -9.42 5.02 -3.71
CA SER A 174 -9.60 6.08 -4.69
C SER A 174 -8.64 7.23 -4.35
N GLU A 175 -7.43 7.19 -4.91
CA GLU A 175 -6.52 8.34 -4.98
C GLU A 175 -7.02 9.31 -6.05
N ASN A 176 -8.28 9.77 -5.91
CA ASN A 176 -8.79 10.96 -6.57
C ASN A 176 -8.94 12.03 -5.50
N VAL A 177 -7.79 12.47 -4.97
CA VAL A 177 -7.67 13.72 -4.21
C VAL A 177 -6.54 14.49 -4.88
N PHE A 178 -6.88 15.21 -5.94
CA PHE A 178 -6.11 16.33 -6.49
C PHE A 178 -7.08 17.47 -6.75
#